data_AF-A0A2V9LNY2-F1
#
_entry.id   AF-A0A2V9LNY2-F1
#
_cell.length_a   1.000
_cell.length_b   1.000
_cell.length_c   1.000
_cell.angle_alpha   90.00
_cell.angle_beta   90.00
_cell.angle_gamma   90.00
#
_symmetry.space_group_name_H-M   'P 1'
#
loop_
_entity.id
_entity.type
_entity.pdbx_description
1 polymer ?
#
loop_
_entity_poly.entity_id
_entity_poly.type
_entity_poly.pdbx_seq_one_letter_code
_entity_poly.pdbx_strand_id
1 'polypeptide(L)' 'MPETEATKVTVTHDEWAKDDPTYAACADGWPRILSRLKTLLETGKTFKPH' A
#
# COMPACT_ATOMS: atom_id res chain seq x y z
N MET A 1 -0.75 5.68 -24.18
CA MET A 1 -1.20 6.87 -23.42
C MET A 1 -1.07 6.51 -21.96
N PRO A 2 -0.31 7.24 -21.13
CA PRO A 2 -0.43 7.07 -19.69
C PRO A 2 -1.89 7.36 -19.29
N GLU A 3 -2.45 6.58 -18.38
CA GLU A 3 -3.80 6.82 -17.86
C GLU A 3 -3.83 8.24 -17.26
N THR A 4 -4.61 9.15 -17.84
CA THR A 4 -4.62 10.56 -17.44
C THR A 4 -5.49 10.83 -16.21
N GLU A 5 -6.25 9.84 -15.76
CA GLU A 5 -7.20 9.94 -14.63
C GLU A 5 -6.69 9.31 -13.34
N ALA A 6 -5.64 8.48 -13.40
CA ALA A 6 -5.10 7.79 -12.23
C ALA A 6 -3.59 7.56 -12.36
N THR A 7 -2.90 7.59 -11.21
CA THR A 7 -1.47 7.26 -11.14
C THR A 7 -1.31 5.82 -10.67
N LYS A 8 -0.66 4.98 -11.49
CA LYS A 8 -0.26 3.63 -11.08
C LYS A 8 0.84 3.70 -10.02
N VAL A 9 0.56 3.18 -8.82
CA VAL A 9 1.53 3.04 -7.74
C VAL A 9 1.96 1.58 -7.64
N THR A 10 3.27 1.32 -7.70
CA THR A 10 3.85 -0.01 -7.51
C THR A 10 4.79 0.04 -6.31
N VAL A 11 4.63 -0.89 -5.36
CA VAL A 11 5.51 -1.02 -4.18
C VAL A 11 6.28 -2.32 -4.30
N THR A 12 7.60 -2.22 -4.26
CA THR A 12 8.50 -3.37 -4.12
C THR A 12 9.05 -3.33 -2.71
N HIS A 13 8.80 -4.39 -1.95
CA HIS A 13 9.48 -4.65 -0.68
C HIS A 13 10.22 -5.96 -0.87
N ASP A 14 11.53 -5.87 -1.08
CA ASP A 14 12.45 -6.95 -1.40
C ASP A 14 13.50 -7.13 -0.29
N GLU A 15 14.59 -7.86 -0.59
CA GLU A 15 15.69 -8.14 0.34
C GLU A 15 15.31 -8.96 1.59
N TRP A 16 14.27 -9.77 1.48
CA TRP A 16 13.85 -10.69 2.52
C TRP A 16 14.85 -11.82 2.78
N ALA A 17 15.10 -12.12 4.05
CA ALA A 17 15.68 -13.40 4.44
C ALA A 17 14.70 -14.54 4.11
N LYS A 18 15.23 -15.74 3.81
CA LYS A 18 14.44 -16.91 3.36
C LYS A 18 13.28 -17.29 4.30
N ASP A 19 13.46 -17.07 5.59
CA ASP A 19 12.49 -17.40 6.64
C ASP A 19 12.16 -16.18 7.49
N ASP A 20 12.16 -14.98 6.88
CA ASP A 20 11.83 -13.75 7.61
C ASP A 20 10.39 -13.83 8.15
N PRO A 21 10.22 -13.86 9.49
CA PRO A 21 8.89 -14.00 10.09
C PRO A 21 7.99 -12.79 9.80
N THR A 22 8.55 -11.67 9.36
CA THR A 22 7.82 -10.44 9.06
C THR A 22 7.31 -10.36 7.63
N TYR A 23 7.77 -11.23 6.72
CA TYR A 23 7.34 -11.25 5.32
C TYR A 23 5.81 -11.29 5.19
N ALA A 24 5.18 -12.27 5.85
CA ALA A 24 3.74 -12.48 5.78
C ALA A 24 2.97 -11.26 6.33
N ALA A 25 3.40 -10.74 7.49
CA ALA A 25 2.78 -9.57 8.10
C ALA A 25 2.89 -8.31 7.22
N CYS A 26 4.04 -8.11 6.57
CA CYS A 26 4.24 -6.99 5.64
C CYS A 26 3.45 -7.18 4.34
N ALA A 27 3.43 -8.38 3.78
CA ALA A 27 2.65 -8.71 2.59
C ALA A 27 1.14 -8.44 2.82
N ASP A 28 0.60 -8.84 3.98
CA ASP A 28 -0.78 -8.58 4.37
C ASP A 28 -1.04 -7.10 4.73
N GLY A 29 -0.01 -6.38 5.19
CA GLY A 29 -0.10 -4.97 5.59
C GLY A 29 -0.17 -4.00 4.42
N TRP A 30 0.57 -4.25 3.34
CA TRP A 30 0.68 -3.35 2.18
C TRP A 30 -0.67 -2.99 1.52
N PRO A 31 -1.58 -3.95 1.27
CA PRO A 31 -2.91 -3.63 0.73
C PRO A 31 -3.67 -2.61 1.60
N ARG A 32 -3.57 -2.72 2.92
CA ARG A 32 -4.22 -1.80 3.86
C ARG A 32 -3.59 -0.41 3.83
N ILE A 33 -2.26 -0.32 3.74
CA ILE A 33 -1.54 0.95 3.63
C ILE A 33 -1.93 1.67 2.33
N LEU A 34 -1.91 0.96 1.19
CA LEU A 34 -2.28 1.52 -0.11
C LEU A 34 -3.74 1.96 -0.15
N SER A 35 -4.66 1.21 0.47
CA SER A 35 -6.06 1.62 0.60
C SER A 35 -6.22 2.91 1.39
N ARG A 36 -5.47 3.08 2.50
CA ARG A 36 -5.52 4.31 3.31
C ARG A 36 -4.93 5.50 2.58
N LEU A 37 -3.84 5.29 1.83
CA LEU A 37 -3.24 6.30 0.97
C LEU A 37 -4.24 6.77 -0.09
N LYS A 38 -4.93 5.83 -0.77
CA LYS A 38 -6.01 6.14 -1.71
C LYS A 38 -7.09 6.99 -1.06
N THR A 39 -7.62 6.59 0.10
CA THR A 39 -8.65 7.36 0.81
C THR A 39 -8.19 8.77 1.15
N LEU A 40 -6.95 8.93 1.61
CA LEU A 40 -6.39 10.24 1.90
C LEU A 40 -6.32 11.12 0.65
N LEU A 41 -5.85 10.56 -0.47
CA LEU A 41 -5.72 11.29 -1.74
C LEU A 41 -7.09 11.66 -2.34
N GLU A 42 -8.09 10.79 -2.23
CA GLU A 42 -9.42 11.03 -2.80
C GLU A 42 -10.32 11.94 -1.93
N THR A 43 -10.13 11.92 -0.61
CA THR A 43 -11.05 12.59 0.34
C THR A 43 -10.42 13.72 1.15
N GLY A 44 -9.09 13.83 1.14
CA GLY A 44 -8.34 14.76 2.00
C GLY A 44 -8.35 14.39 3.48
N LYS A 45 -8.85 13.21 3.86
CA LYS A 45 -8.96 12.75 5.27
C LYS A 45 -8.26 11.41 5.45
N THR A 46 -7.54 11.27 6.56
CA THR A 46 -6.95 9.98 6.92
C THR A 46 -8.05 9.03 7.40
N PHE A 47 -7.99 7.77 6.95
CA PHE A 47 -8.89 6.72 7.42
C PHE A 47 -8.60 6.44 8.89
N LYS A 48 -9.52 6.81 9.80
CA LYS A 48 -9.48 6.40 11.21
C LYS A 48 -10.14 5.02 11.34
N PRO A 49 -9.41 3.96 11.70
CA PRO A 49 -10.07 2.73 12.10
C PRO A 49 -10.79 2.98 13.43
N HIS A 50 -12.07 2.59 13.51
CA HIS A 50 -12.77 2.38 14.78
C HIS A 50 -12.16 1.19 15.52
#